data_AF-A0A0X8VDE6-F1
#
_entry.id   AF-A0A0X8VDE6-F1
#
_cell.length_a   1.000
_cell.length_b   1.000
_cell.length_c   1.000
_cell.angle_alpha   90.00
_cell.angle_beta   90.00
_cell.angle_gamma   90.00
#
_symmetry.space_group_name_H-M   'P 1'
#
loop_
_entity.id
_entity.type
_entity.pdbx_description
1 polymer ?
#
loop_
_entity_poly.entity_id
_entity_poly.type
_entity_poly.pdbx_seq_one_letter_code
_entity_poly.pdbx_strand_id
1 'polypeptide(L)'
;MEENTDINVNEMQEAENTENKTYTQEEVMALLQSEADKRVTQALKKQQKDYEKKLSLSGLDEQQRKQAEKDMEIQELKDKLREFNVMQTKTEITKVLSARGLDARFADLIEIGDDVEEAQARIDSLDKLFKAAVKAEVEKRIGSNTPKTSTIGLETGMTKEKFAQLNDNEKIAFLKSNPDFLK
;
A
#
# COMPACT_ATOMS: atom_id res chain seq x y z
N MET A 1 -50.10 35.12 7.65
CA MET A 1 -49.19 34.99 6.50
C MET A 1 -47.93 34.37 7.06
N GLU A 2 -47.90 33.04 7.05
CA GLU A 2 -46.69 32.25 7.35
C GLU A 2 -46.08 31.91 6.00
N GLU A 3 -44.88 32.43 5.72
CA GLU A 3 -44.08 31.99 4.58
C GLU A 3 -43.36 30.71 4.97
N ASN A 4 -43.78 29.61 4.35
CA ASN A 4 -43.11 28.33 4.36
C ASN A 4 -42.10 28.34 3.20
N THR A 5 -40.81 28.44 3.50
CA THR A 5 -39.76 28.29 2.49
C THR A 5 -39.36 26.83 2.40
N ASP A 6 -39.83 26.17 1.35
CA ASP A 6 -39.40 24.87 0.88
C ASP A 6 -37.88 24.85 0.63
N ILE A 7 -37.12 24.21 1.52
CA ILE A 7 -35.75 23.79 1.22
C ILE A 7 -35.84 22.39 0.59
N ASN A 8 -35.86 22.39 -0.74
CA ASN A 8 -35.63 21.22 -1.56
C ASN A 8 -34.16 20.79 -1.42
N VAL A 9 -33.89 19.82 -0.54
CA VAL A 9 -32.60 19.13 -0.46
C VAL A 9 -32.62 18.01 -1.50
N ASN A 10 -32.09 18.34 -2.67
CA ASN A 10 -31.88 17.42 -3.77
C ASN A 10 -30.97 16.27 -3.31
N GLU A 11 -31.52 15.05 -3.31
CA GLU A 11 -30.87 13.81 -2.89
C GLU A 11 -29.60 13.52 -3.70
N MET A 12 -28.45 13.50 -3.02
CA MET A 12 -27.26 12.78 -3.48
C MET A 12 -27.42 11.32 -3.06
N GLN A 13 -27.86 10.46 -3.99
CA GLN A 13 -27.75 9.00 -3.83
C GLN A 13 -26.33 8.57 -4.20
N GLU A 14 -25.45 8.52 -3.20
CA GLU A 14 -24.31 7.58 -3.24
C GLU A 14 -24.89 6.18 -3.05
N ALA A 15 -24.77 5.35 -4.08
CA ALA A 15 -25.08 3.94 -4.01
C ALA A 15 -24.05 3.24 -3.11
N GLU A 16 -24.30 3.22 -1.80
CA GLU A 16 -23.73 2.21 -0.93
C GLU A 16 -24.25 0.84 -1.40
N ASN A 17 -23.40 0.12 -2.13
CA ASN A 17 -23.58 -1.31 -2.35
C ASN A 17 -23.37 -2.03 -1.01
N THR A 18 -24.36 -1.95 -0.12
CA THR A 18 -24.48 -2.82 1.04
C THR A 18 -24.89 -4.18 0.54
N GLU A 19 -23.90 -4.97 0.10
CA GLU A 19 -24.07 -6.41 -0.03
C GLU A 19 -24.56 -6.93 1.33
N ASN A 20 -25.83 -7.34 1.38
CA ASN A 20 -26.42 -7.98 2.54
C ASN A 20 -25.67 -9.30 2.77
N LYS A 21 -24.63 -9.28 3.61
CA LYS A 21 -23.89 -10.47 4.00
C LYS A 21 -24.82 -11.41 4.75
N THR A 22 -25.19 -12.52 4.12
CA THR A 22 -25.93 -13.60 4.77
C THR A 22 -24.93 -14.51 5.47
N TYR A 23 -25.00 -14.58 6.79
CA TYR A 23 -24.20 -15.50 7.58
C TYR A 23 -25.00 -16.77 7.86
N THR A 24 -24.31 -17.90 7.84
CA THR A 24 -24.86 -19.14 8.37
C THR A 24 -24.98 -19.05 9.90
N GLN A 25 -25.88 -19.84 10.49
CA GLN A 25 -26.07 -19.85 11.95
C GLN A 25 -24.77 -20.20 12.70
N GLU A 26 -23.96 -21.09 12.14
CA GLU A 26 -22.64 -21.46 12.69
C GLU A 26 -21.65 -20.31 12.64
N GLU A 27 -21.57 -19.57 11.53
CA GLU A 27 -20.69 -18.40 11.42
C GLU A 27 -21.07 -17.30 12.41
N VAL A 28 -22.36 -17.05 12.62
CA VAL A 28 -22.83 -16.08 13.62
C VAL A 28 -22.45 -16.52 15.04
N MET A 29 -22.61 -17.80 15.37
CA MET A 29 -22.20 -18.32 16.68
C MET A 29 -20.69 -18.24 16.88
N ALA A 30 -19.89 -18.58 15.85
CA ALA A 30 -18.44 -18.49 15.91
C ALA A 30 -17.97 -17.03 16.11
N LEU A 31 -18.58 -16.08 15.39
CA LEU A 31 -18.29 -14.66 15.56
C LEU A 31 -18.66 -14.18 16.97
N LEU A 32 -19.82 -14.57 17.49
CA LEU A 32 -20.28 -14.19 18.83
C LEU A 32 -19.37 -14.76 19.93
N GLN A 33 -18.95 -16.02 19.79
CA GLN A 33 -18.01 -16.64 20.71
C GLN A 33 -16.65 -15.93 20.65
N SER A 34 -16.13 -15.64 19.46
CA SER A 34 -14.87 -14.93 19.30
C SER A 34 -14.90 -13.53 19.93
N GLU A 35 -16.04 -12.84 19.84
CA GLU A 35 -16.25 -11.52 20.42
C GLU A 35 -16.38 -11.59 21.95
N ALA A 36 -17.08 -12.60 22.47
CA ALA A 36 -17.16 -12.86 23.90
C ALA A 36 -15.77 -13.16 24.49
N ASP A 37 -15.01 -14.06 23.87
CA ASP A 37 -13.65 -14.42 24.29
C ASP A 37 -12.70 -13.21 24.24
N LYS A 38 -12.80 -12.36 23.20
CA LYS A 38 -12.05 -11.09 23.12
C LYS A 38 -12.35 -10.18 24.31
N ARG A 39 -13.63 -9.97 24.64
CA ARG A 39 -14.03 -9.10 25.75
C ARG A 39 -13.59 -9.65 27.10
N VAL A 40 -13.73 -10.95 27.32
CA VAL A 40 -13.25 -11.61 28.53
C VAL A 40 -11.73 -11.46 28.66
N THR A 41 -10.99 -11.69 27.57
CA THR A 41 -9.53 -11.52 27.56
C THR A 41 -9.11 -10.07 27.84
N GLN A 42 -9.80 -9.10 27.25
CA GLN A 42 -9.55 -7.68 27.52
C GLN A 42 -9.84 -7.31 28.98
N ALA A 43 -10.95 -7.81 29.55
CA ALA A 43 -11.30 -7.59 30.95
C ALA A 43 -10.26 -8.20 31.89
N LEU A 44 -9.82 -9.45 31.63
CA LEU A 44 -8.78 -10.11 32.41
C LEU A 44 -7.44 -9.38 32.33
N LYS A 45 -7.01 -8.93 31.14
CA LYS A 45 -5.80 -8.11 30.99
C LYS A 45 -5.88 -6.79 31.76
N LYS A 46 -7.03 -6.12 31.71
CA LYS A 46 -7.26 -4.88 32.47
C LYS A 46 -7.19 -5.14 33.97
N GLN A 47 -7.85 -6.20 34.44
CA GLN A 47 -7.82 -6.59 35.84
C GLN A 47 -6.41 -6.96 36.32
N GLN A 48 -5.64 -7.70 35.51
CA GLN A 48 -4.24 -8.01 35.81
C GLN A 48 -3.40 -6.73 35.91
N LYS A 49 -3.50 -5.82 34.95
CA LYS A 49 -2.76 -4.55 34.96
C LYS A 49 -3.12 -3.69 36.19
N ASP A 50 -4.41 -3.62 36.53
CA ASP A 50 -4.89 -2.88 37.71
C ASP A 50 -4.42 -3.54 39.00
N TYR A 51 -4.37 -4.88 39.05
CA TYR A 51 -3.86 -5.63 40.18
C TYR A 51 -2.36 -5.46 40.36
N GLU A 52 -1.56 -5.55 39.29
CA GLU A 52 -0.12 -5.28 39.30
C GLU A 52 0.18 -3.84 39.74
N LYS A 53 -0.60 -2.87 39.24
CA LYS A 53 -0.50 -1.46 39.67
C LYS A 53 -0.81 -1.29 41.16
N LYS A 54 -1.84 -1.97 41.66
CA LYS A 54 -2.15 -1.94 43.11
C LYS A 54 -1.09 -2.63 43.94
N LEU A 55 -0.54 -3.75 43.45
CA LEU A 55 0.50 -4.50 44.13
C LEU A 55 1.79 -3.68 44.24
N SER A 56 2.20 -3.01 43.16
CA SER A 56 3.38 -2.13 43.16
C SER A 56 3.23 -0.91 44.06
N LEU A 57 2.00 -0.41 44.25
CA LEU A 57 1.70 0.73 45.13
C LEU A 57 1.46 0.33 46.60
N SER A 58 1.20 -0.95 46.89
CA SER A 58 0.85 -1.43 48.24
C SER A 58 2.01 -1.40 49.25
N GLY A 59 3.24 -1.47 48.76
CA GLY A 59 4.46 -1.45 49.58
C GLY A 59 5.10 -0.06 49.74
N LEU A 60 4.49 1.00 49.21
CA LEU A 60 5.04 2.35 49.19
C LEU A 60 4.35 3.27 50.22
N ASP A 61 5.15 4.12 50.88
CA ASP A 61 4.68 5.21 51.74
C ASP A 61 3.90 6.26 50.93
N GLU A 62 3.08 7.08 51.59
CA GLU A 62 2.12 7.99 50.91
C GLU A 62 2.78 8.95 49.90
N GLN A 63 3.98 9.45 50.20
CA GLN A 63 4.74 10.30 49.27
C GLN A 63 5.29 9.51 48.08
N GLN A 64 5.80 8.29 48.31
CA GLN A 64 6.30 7.42 47.25
C GLN A 64 5.16 6.92 46.35
N ARG A 65 3.98 6.68 46.92
CA ARG A 65 2.77 6.29 46.18
C ARG A 65 2.33 7.40 45.22
N LYS A 66 2.27 8.65 45.68
CA LYS A 66 1.96 9.80 44.82
C LYS A 66 2.97 9.97 43.68
N GLN A 67 4.27 9.80 43.96
CA GLN A 67 5.31 9.88 42.94
C GLN A 67 5.16 8.76 41.90
N ALA A 68 4.99 7.51 42.36
CA ALA A 68 4.81 6.36 41.48
C ALA A 68 3.53 6.46 40.63
N GLU A 69 2.43 6.99 41.19
CA GLU A 69 1.21 7.27 40.42
C GLU A 69 1.45 8.30 39.32
N LYS A 70 2.19 9.37 39.63
CA LYS A 70 2.55 10.41 38.64
C LYS A 70 3.47 9.86 37.56
N ASP A 71 4.47 9.06 37.93
CA ASP A 71 5.40 8.46 36.98
C ASP A 71 4.68 7.46 36.06
N MET A 72 3.75 6.67 36.60
CA MET A 72 2.89 5.78 35.80
C MET A 72 1.97 6.55 34.86
N GLU A 73 1.37 7.65 35.31
CA GLU A 73 0.54 8.53 34.48
C GLU A 73 1.35 9.14 33.33
N ILE A 74 2.56 9.63 33.63
CA ILE A 74 3.50 10.17 32.63
C ILE A 74 3.88 9.08 31.62
N GLN A 75 4.16 7.86 32.07
CA GLN A 75 4.51 6.77 31.18
C GLN A 75 3.34 6.39 30.26
N GLU A 76 2.13 6.32 30.79
CA GLU A 76 0.93 6.04 30.00
C GLU A 76 0.66 7.14 28.95
N LEU A 77 0.87 8.41 29.33
CA LEU A 77 0.76 9.54 28.39
C LEU A 77 1.84 9.48 27.30
N LYS A 78 3.08 9.11 27.65
CA LYS A 78 4.17 8.92 26.68
C LYS A 78 3.87 7.79 25.70
N ASP A 79 3.34 6.67 26.18
CA ASP A 79 2.98 5.55 25.32
C ASP A 79 1.85 5.93 24.36
N LYS A 80 0.81 6.64 24.84
CA LYS A 80 -0.26 7.19 24.00
C LYS A 80 0.25 8.18 22.96
N LEU A 81 1.18 9.05 23.35
CA LEU A 81 1.77 10.03 22.43
C LEU A 81 2.58 9.32 21.31
N ARG A 82 3.32 8.27 21.66
CA ARG A 82 4.07 7.46 20.67
C ARG A 82 3.11 6.80 19.69
N GLU A 83 2.05 6.17 20.18
CA GLU A 83 1.03 5.53 19.33
C GLU A 83 0.36 6.55 18.38
N PHE A 84 0.05 7.75 18.90
CA PHE A 84 -0.50 8.83 18.10
C PHE A 84 0.47 9.28 17.00
N ASN A 85 1.76 9.47 17.33
CA ASN A 85 2.78 9.87 16.36
C ASN A 85 2.97 8.82 15.26
N VAL A 86 2.98 7.52 15.60
CA VAL A 86 3.06 6.43 14.61
C VAL A 86 1.84 6.46 13.68
N MET A 87 0.64 6.65 14.22
CA MET A 87 -0.59 6.75 13.43
C MET A 87 -0.60 7.98 12.50
N GLN A 88 -0.14 9.13 12.99
CA GLN A 88 -0.02 10.34 12.20
C GLN A 88 1.00 10.15 11.06
N THR A 89 2.17 9.60 11.40
CA THR A 89 3.23 9.29 10.43
C THR A 89 2.71 8.33 9.36
N LYS A 90 2.00 7.26 9.75
CA LYS A 90 1.37 6.33 8.81
C LYS A 90 0.40 7.00 7.85
N THR A 91 -0.41 7.92 8.36
CA THR A 91 -1.36 8.67 7.54
C THR A 91 -0.62 9.51 6.50
N GLU A 92 0.46 10.17 6.89
CA GLU A 92 1.25 11.01 5.98
C GLU A 92 2.00 10.18 4.93
N ILE A 93 2.63 9.08 5.34
CA ILE A 93 3.26 8.09 4.44
C ILE A 93 2.25 7.59 3.41
N THR A 94 1.05 7.24 3.84
CA THR A 94 0.00 6.73 2.94
C THR A 94 -0.35 7.75 1.86
N LYS A 95 -0.43 9.04 2.22
CA LYS A 95 -0.62 10.12 1.24
C LYS A 95 0.56 10.23 0.28
N VAL A 96 1.78 10.20 0.78
CA VAL A 96 3.01 10.28 -0.03
C VAL A 96 3.11 9.12 -1.02
N LEU A 97 2.83 7.90 -0.56
CA LEU A 97 2.79 6.69 -1.40
C LEU A 97 1.73 6.84 -2.50
N SER A 98 0.51 7.25 -2.14
CA SER A 98 -0.58 7.45 -3.08
C SER A 98 -0.23 8.52 -4.13
N ALA A 99 0.37 9.63 -3.72
CA ALA A 99 0.84 10.69 -4.62
C ALA A 99 1.93 10.21 -5.60
N ARG A 100 2.71 9.19 -5.22
CA ARG A 100 3.73 8.57 -6.07
C ARG A 100 3.22 7.40 -6.90
N GLY A 101 1.91 7.11 -6.84
CA GLY A 101 1.29 6.00 -7.55
C GLY A 101 1.63 4.63 -6.95
N LEU A 102 2.11 4.59 -5.71
CA LEU A 102 2.35 3.38 -4.95
C LEU A 102 1.12 3.05 -4.10
N ASP A 103 0.81 1.77 -3.96
CA ASP A 103 -0.33 1.28 -3.18
C ASP A 103 -0.19 1.63 -1.69
N ALA A 104 -1.27 2.08 -1.06
CA ALA A 104 -1.34 2.36 0.37
C ALA A 104 -0.92 1.17 1.25
N ARG A 105 -1.10 -0.07 0.76
CA ARG A 105 -0.65 -1.29 1.45
C ARG A 105 0.87 -1.35 1.64
N PHE A 106 1.65 -0.60 0.87
CA PHE A 106 3.08 -0.46 1.14
C PHE A 106 3.38 0.24 2.46
N ALA A 107 2.46 1.07 2.98
CA ALA A 107 2.62 1.68 4.30
C ALA A 107 2.71 0.62 5.41
N ASP A 108 1.99 -0.50 5.30
CA ASP A 108 2.04 -1.58 6.29
C ASP A 108 3.32 -2.44 6.18
N LEU A 109 4.02 -2.37 5.05
CA LEU A 109 5.26 -3.11 4.79
C LEU A 109 6.51 -2.29 5.14
N ILE A 110 6.39 -0.97 5.18
CA ILE A 110 7.45 -0.06 5.62
C ILE A 110 7.39 -0.01 7.14
N GLU A 111 8.52 -0.18 7.81
CA GLU A 111 8.58 0.06 9.24
C GLU A 111 8.37 1.56 9.51
N ILE A 112 7.19 1.88 10.07
CA ILE A 112 6.76 3.22 10.44
C ILE A 112 7.16 3.43 11.90
N GLY A 113 8.27 4.13 12.10
CA GLY A 113 8.66 4.65 13.41
C GLY A 113 7.81 5.87 13.82
N ASP A 114 8.21 6.51 14.91
CA ASP A 114 7.74 7.84 15.29
C ASP A 114 8.48 8.98 14.56
N ASP A 115 9.45 8.65 13.71
CA ASP A 115 10.20 9.59 12.88
C ASP A 115 9.70 9.62 11.41
N VAL A 116 9.17 10.77 11.02
CA VAL A 116 8.65 11.04 9.68
C VAL A 116 9.77 11.15 8.65
N GLU A 117 10.94 11.70 9.01
CA GLU A 117 12.05 11.90 8.07
C GLU A 117 12.68 10.57 7.68
N GLU A 118 12.91 9.68 8.66
CA GLU A 118 13.38 8.32 8.38
C GLU A 118 12.39 7.55 7.51
N ALA A 119 11.09 7.65 7.83
CA ALA A 119 10.06 7.02 7.02
C ALA A 119 10.07 7.53 5.57
N GLN A 120 10.24 8.84 5.38
CA GLN A 120 10.32 9.45 4.05
C GLN A 120 11.53 8.93 3.26
N ALA A 121 12.71 8.83 3.89
CA ALA A 121 13.91 8.30 3.26
C ALA A 121 13.76 6.83 2.83
N ARG A 122 13.03 6.03 3.62
CA ARG A 122 12.69 4.64 3.29
C ARG A 122 11.74 4.58 2.08
N ILE A 123 10.74 5.45 2.01
CA ILE A 123 9.82 5.55 0.86
C ILE A 123 10.58 5.96 -0.40
N ASP A 124 11.47 6.95 -0.32
CA ASP A 124 12.27 7.39 -1.46
C ASP A 124 13.15 6.26 -2.00
N SER A 125 13.73 5.47 -1.09
CA SER A 125 14.50 4.27 -1.46
C SER A 125 13.63 3.21 -2.11
N LEU A 126 12.44 2.96 -1.56
CA LEU A 126 11.46 2.02 -2.13
C LEU A 126 11.03 2.45 -3.54
N ASP A 127 10.66 3.72 -3.72
CA ASP A 127 10.21 4.26 -5.02
C ASP A 127 11.30 4.09 -6.08
N LYS A 128 12.55 4.41 -5.74
CA LYS A 128 13.69 4.25 -6.65
C LYS A 128 13.91 2.79 -7.04
N LEU A 129 13.91 1.87 -6.08
CA LEU A 129 14.11 0.44 -6.34
C LEU A 129 12.95 -0.15 -7.13
N PHE A 130 11.71 0.23 -6.80
CA PHE A 130 10.52 -0.22 -7.49
C PHE A 130 10.52 0.22 -8.96
N LYS A 131 10.77 1.51 -9.22
CA LYS A 131 10.89 2.04 -10.60
C LYS A 131 12.00 1.34 -11.38
N ALA A 132 13.15 1.07 -10.75
CA ALA A 132 14.23 0.33 -11.38
C ALA A 132 13.82 -1.11 -11.74
N ALA A 133 13.13 -1.81 -10.84
CA ALA A 133 12.63 -3.17 -11.07
C ALA A 133 11.57 -3.20 -12.18
N VAL A 134 10.59 -2.28 -12.17
CA VAL A 134 9.58 -2.18 -13.23
C VAL A 134 10.24 -1.84 -14.57
N LYS A 135 11.20 -0.91 -14.60
CA LYS A 135 11.94 -0.58 -15.82
C LYS A 135 12.68 -1.80 -16.38
N ALA A 136 13.40 -2.54 -15.53
CA ALA A 136 14.12 -3.73 -15.96
C ALA A 136 13.17 -4.82 -16.50
N GLU A 137 12.01 -5.03 -15.86
CA GLU A 137 11.01 -5.99 -16.34
C GLU A 137 10.35 -5.54 -17.65
N VAL A 138 10.04 -4.25 -17.81
CA VAL A 138 9.52 -3.70 -19.06
C VAL A 138 10.55 -3.80 -20.18
N GLU A 139 11.82 -3.48 -19.92
CA GLU A 139 12.91 -3.64 -20.90
C GLU A 139 13.09 -5.11 -21.30
N LYS A 140 13.02 -6.05 -20.35
CA LYS A 140 13.03 -7.48 -20.64
C LYS A 140 11.84 -7.91 -21.49
N ARG A 141 10.64 -7.41 -21.17
CA ARG A 141 9.42 -7.73 -21.91
C ARG A 141 9.45 -7.15 -23.32
N ILE A 142 9.83 -5.88 -23.48
CA ILE A 142 10.01 -5.23 -24.79
C ILE A 142 11.12 -5.93 -25.58
N GLY A 143 12.27 -6.20 -24.96
CA GLY A 143 13.38 -6.91 -25.59
C GLY A 143 13.02 -8.34 -26.02
N SER A 144 12.12 -9.01 -25.29
CA SER A 144 11.61 -10.34 -25.67
C SER A 144 10.51 -10.30 -26.74
N ASN A 145 9.74 -9.20 -26.83
CA ASN A 145 8.63 -9.04 -27.75
C ASN A 145 8.97 -8.27 -29.04
N THR A 146 10.17 -7.70 -29.16
CA THR A 146 10.70 -7.37 -30.49
C THR A 146 10.78 -8.68 -31.27
N PRO A 147 10.02 -8.84 -32.38
CA PRO A 147 10.30 -9.93 -33.31
C PRO A 147 11.79 -9.84 -33.59
N LYS A 148 12.52 -10.95 -33.41
CA LYS A 148 13.84 -11.03 -34.01
C LYS A 148 13.59 -10.81 -35.49
N THR A 149 13.80 -9.59 -35.98
CA THR A 149 14.16 -9.38 -37.38
C THR A 149 15.39 -10.23 -37.51
N SER A 150 15.15 -11.44 -37.99
CA SER A 150 16.16 -12.35 -38.43
C SER A 150 17.01 -11.53 -39.38
N THR A 151 18.16 -11.08 -38.90
CA THR A 151 19.29 -10.63 -39.70
C THR A 151 19.83 -11.85 -40.46
N ILE A 152 18.95 -12.56 -41.17
CA ILE A 152 19.29 -13.54 -42.18
C ILE A 152 19.89 -12.73 -43.33
N GLY A 153 21.19 -12.50 -43.22
CA GLY A 153 22.09 -12.21 -44.33
C GLY A 153 21.77 -10.94 -45.12
N LEU A 154 21.75 -9.78 -44.47
CA LEU A 154 21.74 -8.49 -45.18
C LEU A 154 23.13 -7.98 -45.56
N GLU A 155 24.19 -8.73 -45.28
CA GLU A 155 25.53 -8.39 -45.76
C GLU A 155 26.01 -9.48 -46.70
N THR A 156 26.12 -9.10 -47.98
CA THR A 156 26.74 -9.87 -49.07
C THR A 156 26.04 -11.17 -49.47
N GLY A 157 24.93 -11.08 -50.22
CA GLY A 157 24.33 -12.24 -50.90
C GLY A 157 22.80 -12.26 -51.02
N MET A 158 22.12 -11.11 -51.03
CA MET A 158 20.67 -11.09 -51.26
C MET A 158 20.37 -11.56 -52.69
N THR A 159 19.61 -12.65 -52.86
CA THR A 159 19.14 -13.11 -54.17
C THR A 159 17.72 -12.62 -54.44
N LYS A 160 17.32 -12.59 -55.72
CA LYS A 160 15.96 -12.17 -56.11
C LYS A 160 14.88 -13.08 -55.51
N GLU A 161 15.15 -14.38 -55.35
CA GLU A 161 14.21 -15.30 -54.69
C GLU A 161 14.03 -14.96 -53.21
N LYS A 162 15.12 -14.63 -52.51
CA LYS A 162 15.09 -14.29 -51.09
C LYS A 162 14.43 -12.94 -50.84
N PHE A 163 14.65 -11.97 -51.74
CA PHE A 163 13.94 -10.70 -51.72
C PHE A 163 12.42 -10.86 -51.93
N ALA A 164 11.99 -11.78 -52.80
CA ALA A 164 10.57 -12.03 -53.03
C ALA A 164 9.85 -12.59 -51.79
N GLN A 165 10.56 -13.35 -50.95
CA GLN A 165 10.06 -13.94 -49.71
C GLN A 165 9.94 -12.95 -48.53
N LEU A 166 10.53 -11.76 -48.63
CA LEU A 166 10.41 -10.72 -47.61
C LEU A 166 9.00 -10.12 -47.58
N ASN A 167 8.57 -9.65 -46.40
CA ASN A 167 7.34 -8.88 -46.30
C ASN A 167 7.52 -7.47 -46.91
N ASP A 168 6.40 -6.79 -47.20
CA ASP A 168 6.45 -5.51 -47.93
C ASP A 168 7.24 -4.42 -47.20
N ASN A 169 7.18 -4.41 -45.86
CA ASN A 169 7.94 -3.45 -45.04
C ASN A 169 9.45 -3.72 -45.10
N GLU A 170 9.85 -4.99 -45.07
CA GLU A 170 11.25 -5.42 -45.21
C GLU A 170 11.78 -5.14 -46.61
N LYS A 171 10.97 -5.35 -47.65
CA LYS A 171 11.31 -5.00 -49.05
C LYS A 171 11.58 -3.51 -49.19
N ILE A 172 10.70 -2.66 -48.64
CA ILE A 172 10.86 -1.19 -48.68
C ILE A 172 12.12 -0.75 -47.93
N ALA A 173 12.37 -1.32 -46.74
CA ALA A 173 13.57 -1.00 -45.98
C ALA A 173 14.85 -1.42 -46.73
N PHE A 174 14.84 -2.61 -47.34
CA PHE A 174 15.97 -3.12 -48.10
C PHE A 174 16.29 -2.27 -49.33
N LEU A 175 15.29 -1.85 -50.10
CA LEU A 175 15.48 -0.99 -51.28
C LEU A 175 15.91 0.44 -50.93
N LYS A 176 15.49 0.97 -49.78
CA LYS A 176 15.99 2.27 -49.29
C LYS A 176 17.49 2.22 -48.98
N SER A 177 17.96 1.10 -48.42
CA SER A 177 19.38 0.89 -48.14
C SER A 177 20.18 0.43 -49.36
N ASN A 178 19.53 -0.18 -50.36
CA ASN A 178 20.14 -0.75 -51.57
C ASN A 178 19.37 -0.32 -52.83
N PRO A 179 19.49 0.94 -53.27
CA PRO A 179 18.67 1.52 -54.34
C PRO A 179 18.92 0.90 -55.73
N ASP A 180 20.06 0.23 -55.93
CA ASP A 180 20.45 -0.36 -57.21
C ASP A 180 20.15 -1.88 -57.29
N PHE A 181 19.54 -2.50 -56.27
CA PHE A 181 19.29 -3.95 -56.26
C PHE A 181 18.35 -4.45 -57.37
N LEU A 182 17.43 -3.59 -57.83
CA LEU A 182 16.44 -3.92 -58.86
C LEU A 182 16.80 -3.41 -60.27
N LYS A 183 17.93 -2.69 -60.41
CA LYS A 183 18.44 -2.27 -61.72
C LYS A 183 19.16 -3.44 -62.41
#